data_AF-A0A9W8JN61-F1
#
_entry.id   AF-A0A9W8JN61-F1
#
_cell.length_a   1.000
_cell.length_b   1.000
_cell.length_c   1.000
_cell.angle_alpha   90.00
_cell.angle_beta   90.00
_cell.angle_gamma   90.00
#
_symmetry.space_group_name_H-M   'P 1'
#
loop_
_entity.id
_entity.type
_entity.pdbx_description
1 polymer ?
#
loop_
_entity_poly.entity_id
_entity_poly.type
_entity_poly.pdbx_seq_one_letter_code
_entity_poly.pdbx_strand_id
1 'polypeptide(L)'
;MLPPRAMYFLGLNAIRVLSLISLILVFSSTILVMVTNIKAVNAFEAAKGTDAASSMADCDYIEGSTVPNQPAGVFWAVVSSLLIIFQTIILFLSECSWPMAFFDRFFPVLGTQFGLGALGIFQCLISTQILSHHVDDFALVSAFFLFALGCLNMLLGLIFRESAKAKRSITSWRAEAKGILPTSQDNRPVFVNASPYVSNVFHPPR
;
A
#
# COMPACT_ATOMS: atom_id res chain seq x y z
N MET A 1 -27.70 3.41 17.68
CA MET A 1 -27.28 3.53 16.26
C MET A 1 -25.91 4.20 16.25
N LEU A 2 -24.88 3.57 15.69
CA LEU A 2 -23.55 4.19 15.61
C LEU A 2 -23.63 5.46 14.74
N PRO A 3 -22.98 6.57 15.13
CA PRO A 3 -22.98 7.77 14.31
C PRO A 3 -22.38 7.43 12.94
N PRO A 4 -22.96 7.92 11.81
CA PRO A 4 -22.50 7.60 10.46
C PRO A 4 -20.99 7.78 10.25
N ARG A 5 -20.40 8.74 10.97
CA ARG A 5 -18.95 9.01 10.97
C ARG A 5 -18.11 7.85 11.53
N ALA A 6 -18.56 7.21 12.61
CA ALA A 6 -17.88 6.05 13.19
C ALA A 6 -17.93 4.84 12.24
N MET A 7 -19.03 4.67 11.50
CA MET A 7 -19.14 3.62 10.47
C MET A 7 -18.15 3.85 9.31
N TYR A 8 -17.99 5.08 8.83
CA TYR A 8 -17.00 5.40 7.80
C TYR A 8 -15.56 5.17 8.30
N PHE A 9 -15.24 5.59 9.53
CA PHE A 9 -13.91 5.39 10.11
C PHE A 9 -13.57 3.90 10.28
N LEU A 10 -14.51 3.11 10.82
CA LEU A 10 -14.33 1.68 11.00
C LEU A 10 -14.19 0.95 9.65
N GLY A 11 -15.06 1.28 8.68
CA GLY A 11 -15.00 0.69 7.35
C GLY A 11 -13.71 1.02 6.60
N LEU A 12 -13.26 2.26 6.64
CA LEU A 12 -12.02 2.68 5.98
C LEU A 12 -10.76 2.01 6.58
N ASN A 13 -10.74 1.78 7.90
CA ASN A 13 -9.66 1.04 8.55
C ASN A 13 -9.74 -0.47 8.32
N ALA A 14 -10.94 -1.05 8.28
CA ALA A 14 -11.13 -2.46 7.92
C ALA A 14 -10.58 -2.74 6.51
N ILE A 15 -10.89 -1.87 5.54
CA ILE A 15 -10.39 -1.99 4.16
C ILE A 15 -8.87 -1.85 4.12
N ARG A 16 -8.28 -0.96 4.93
CA ARG A 16 -6.82 -0.85 5.06
C ARG A 16 -6.19 -2.17 5.55
N VAL A 17 -6.77 -2.79 6.58
CA VAL A 17 -6.28 -4.07 7.12
C VAL A 17 -6.41 -5.17 6.06
N LEU A 18 -7.56 -5.27 5.38
CA LEU A 18 -7.76 -6.24 4.31
C LEU A 18 -6.78 -6.02 3.15
N SER A 19 -6.53 -4.76 2.78
CA SER A 19 -5.54 -4.35 1.78
C SER A 19 -4.13 -4.82 2.16
N LEU A 20 -3.70 -4.63 3.41
CA LEU A 20 -2.42 -5.14 3.91
C LEU A 20 -2.33 -6.67 3.86
N ILE A 21 -3.38 -7.38 4.28
CA ILE A 21 -3.44 -8.84 4.22
C ILE A 21 -3.32 -9.32 2.77
N SER A 22 -4.05 -8.69 1.84
CA SER A 22 -4.01 -9.06 0.41
C SER A 22 -2.63 -8.83 -0.21
N LEU A 23 -1.93 -7.75 0.15
CA LEU A 23 -0.57 -7.48 -0.32
C LEU A 23 0.42 -8.53 0.19
N ILE A 24 0.29 -8.96 1.45
CA ILE A 24 1.11 -10.05 2.02
C ILE A 24 0.83 -11.37 1.28
N LEU A 25 -0.44 -11.70 1.04
CA LEU A 25 -0.82 -12.91 0.31
C LEU A 25 -0.26 -12.93 -1.11
N VAL A 26 -0.38 -11.81 -1.84
CA VAL A 26 0.17 -11.69 -3.19
C VAL A 26 1.69 -11.79 -3.17
N PHE A 27 2.36 -11.11 -2.24
CA PHE A 27 3.82 -11.22 -2.06
C PHE A 27 4.26 -12.67 -1.85
N SER A 28 3.64 -13.38 -0.90
CA SER A 28 3.94 -14.79 -0.62
C SER A 28 3.65 -15.70 -1.82
N SER A 29 2.49 -15.53 -2.47
CA SER A 29 2.12 -16.33 -3.64
C SER A 29 3.05 -16.10 -4.83
N THR A 30 3.52 -14.87 -5.05
CA THR A 30 4.45 -14.54 -6.14
C THR A 30 5.81 -15.21 -5.93
N ILE A 31 6.28 -15.30 -4.68
CA ILE A 31 7.51 -16.04 -4.36
C ILE A 31 7.34 -17.54 -4.65
N LEU A 32 6.19 -18.12 -4.28
CA LEU A 32 5.91 -19.53 -4.57
C LEU A 32 5.89 -19.81 -6.08
N VAL A 33 5.18 -18.97 -6.86
CA VAL A 33 5.15 -19.05 -8.32
C VAL A 33 6.56 -18.93 -8.92
N MET A 34 7.38 -18.03 -8.40
CA MET A 34 8.77 -17.90 -8.87
C MET A 34 9.59 -19.18 -8.60
N VAL A 35 9.41 -19.79 -7.42
CA VAL A 35 10.11 -21.04 -7.06
C VAL A 35 9.63 -22.22 -7.90
N THR A 36 8.31 -22.35 -8.15
CA THR A 36 7.76 -23.41 -9.01
C THR A 36 8.25 -23.25 -10.45
N ASN A 37 8.25 -22.01 -10.97
CA ASN A 37 8.80 -21.70 -12.29
C ASN A 37 10.29 -22.08 -12.43
N ILE A 38 11.13 -21.77 -11.45
CA ILE A 38 12.56 -22.12 -11.48
C ILE A 38 12.77 -23.64 -11.42
N LYS A 39 11.99 -24.35 -10.59
CA LYS A 39 12.06 -25.82 -10.52
C LYS A 39 11.66 -26.47 -11.85
N ALA A 40 10.62 -25.96 -12.50
CA ALA A 40 10.17 -26.44 -13.80
C ALA A 40 11.23 -26.19 -14.90
N VAL A 41 11.87 -25.02 -14.89
CA VAL A 41 12.98 -24.72 -15.82
C VAL A 41 14.16 -25.67 -15.63
N ASN A 42 14.57 -25.92 -14.38
CA ASN A 42 15.68 -26.84 -14.08
C ASN A 42 15.35 -28.28 -14.52
N ALA A 43 14.12 -28.74 -14.29
CA ALA A 43 13.67 -30.05 -14.76
C ALA A 43 13.65 -30.15 -16.30
N PHE A 44 13.21 -29.09 -16.98
CA PHE A 44 13.21 -29.00 -18.44
C PHE A 44 14.62 -29.00 -19.03
N GLU A 45 15.55 -28.25 -18.44
CA GLU A 45 16.96 -28.24 -18.86
C GLU A 45 17.63 -29.61 -18.64
N ALA A 46 17.33 -30.30 -17.55
CA ALA A 46 17.83 -31.65 -17.28
C ALA A 46 17.28 -32.70 -18.27
N ALA A 47 16.07 -32.51 -18.78
CA ALA A 47 15.43 -33.41 -19.75
C ALA A 47 15.86 -33.16 -21.20
N LYS A 48 16.57 -32.05 -21.48
CA LYS A 48 16.93 -31.54 -22.83
C LYS A 48 17.92 -32.40 -23.64
N GLY A 49 18.13 -33.66 -23.26
CA GLY A 49 19.01 -34.63 -23.94
C GLY A 49 18.42 -36.03 -24.11
N THR A 50 17.14 -36.22 -23.80
CA THR A 50 16.41 -37.50 -23.99
C THR A 50 15.39 -37.38 -25.13
N ASP A 51 15.06 -38.47 -25.83
CA ASP A 51 14.17 -38.45 -27.01
C ASP A 51 12.77 -37.82 -26.75
N ALA A 52 12.34 -37.76 -25.49
CA ALA A 52 11.15 -37.03 -25.02
C ALA A 52 11.25 -35.49 -25.15
N ALA A 53 12.45 -34.94 -25.39
CA ALA A 53 12.69 -33.52 -25.62
C ALA A 53 12.12 -33.04 -26.96
N SER A 54 11.92 -33.94 -27.92
CA SER A 54 11.36 -33.61 -29.24
C SER A 54 9.86 -33.24 -29.16
N SER A 55 9.10 -33.88 -28.27
CA SER A 55 7.69 -33.52 -28.00
C SER A 55 7.53 -32.31 -27.09
N MET A 56 8.54 -32.00 -26.27
CA MET A 56 8.57 -30.84 -25.35
C MET A 56 9.11 -29.55 -26.00
N ALA A 57 9.75 -29.66 -27.16
CA ALA A 57 10.24 -28.51 -27.93
C ALA A 57 9.13 -27.77 -28.68
N ASP A 58 7.96 -28.41 -28.89
CA ASP A 58 6.82 -27.85 -29.64
C ASP A 58 5.80 -27.14 -28.73
N CYS A 59 6.09 -27.02 -27.43
CA CYS A 59 5.25 -26.29 -26.47
C CYS A 59 5.72 -24.83 -26.34
N ASP A 60 4.77 -23.89 -26.44
CA ASP A 60 5.00 -22.45 -26.24
C ASP A 60 5.44 -22.09 -24.80
N TYR A 61 5.13 -22.95 -23.82
CA TYR A 61 5.46 -22.81 -22.41
C TYR A 61 6.08 -24.10 -21.86
N ILE A 62 6.92 -23.97 -20.82
CA ILE A 62 7.45 -25.12 -20.08
C ILE A 62 6.31 -25.76 -19.27
N GLU A 63 6.16 -27.09 -19.36
CA GLU A 63 5.10 -27.82 -18.68
C GLU A 63 5.13 -27.58 -17.16
N GLY A 64 3.99 -27.17 -16.58
CA GLY A 64 3.87 -26.82 -15.16
C GLY A 64 4.47 -25.46 -14.76
N SER A 65 4.67 -24.55 -15.72
CA SER A 65 5.27 -23.23 -15.50
C SER A 65 4.61 -22.12 -16.33
N THR A 66 4.67 -20.88 -15.86
CA THR A 66 4.28 -19.69 -16.66
C THR A 66 5.39 -19.20 -17.57
N VAL A 67 6.51 -19.92 -17.66
CA VAL A 67 7.71 -19.48 -18.38
C VAL A 67 7.59 -19.84 -19.87
N PRO A 68 7.65 -18.84 -20.78
CA PRO A 68 7.61 -19.10 -22.21
C PRO A 68 8.90 -19.80 -22.67
N ASN A 69 8.75 -20.78 -23.55
CA ASN A 69 9.84 -21.57 -24.15
C ASN A 69 10.50 -20.85 -25.34
N GLN A 70 10.72 -19.53 -25.18
CA GLN A 70 11.34 -18.66 -26.17
C GLN A 70 12.73 -18.24 -25.67
N PRO A 71 13.68 -17.88 -26.57
CA PRO A 71 14.97 -17.34 -26.16
C PRO A 71 14.77 -16.13 -25.23
N ALA A 72 15.37 -16.21 -24.03
CA ALA A 72 15.21 -15.26 -22.92
C ALA A 72 13.84 -15.24 -22.19
N GLY A 73 12.93 -16.19 -22.44
CA GLY A 73 11.65 -16.28 -21.74
C GLY A 73 11.77 -16.44 -20.22
N VAL A 74 12.74 -17.25 -19.77
CA VAL A 74 13.08 -17.43 -18.34
C VAL A 74 13.50 -16.10 -17.69
N PHE A 75 14.33 -15.30 -18.39
CA PHE A 75 14.79 -14.02 -17.88
C PHE A 75 13.62 -13.06 -17.67
N TRP A 76 12.74 -12.91 -18.66
CA TRP A 76 11.59 -12.03 -18.56
C TRP A 76 10.57 -12.46 -17.49
N ALA A 77 10.37 -13.77 -17.32
CA ALA A 77 9.51 -14.30 -16.26
C ALA A 77 10.04 -13.92 -14.86
N VAL A 78 11.34 -14.14 -14.60
CA VAL A 78 11.97 -13.80 -13.32
C VAL A 78 11.94 -12.28 -13.06
N VAL A 79 12.27 -11.47 -14.08
CA VAL A 79 12.23 -10.01 -13.96
C VAL A 79 10.81 -9.53 -13.64
N SER A 80 9.77 -10.09 -14.29
CA SER A 80 8.38 -9.75 -14.00
C SER A 80 8.00 -10.05 -12.55
N SER A 81 8.34 -11.24 -12.04
CA SER A 81 8.10 -11.61 -10.64
C SER A 81 8.83 -10.69 -9.66
N LEU A 82 10.09 -10.33 -9.94
CA LEU A 82 10.85 -9.39 -9.11
C LEU A 82 10.24 -7.99 -9.09
N LEU A 83 9.74 -7.51 -10.23
CA LEU A 83 9.06 -6.21 -10.31
C LEU A 83 7.73 -6.22 -9.54
N ILE A 84 6.95 -7.30 -9.61
CA ILE A 84 5.72 -7.46 -8.84
C ILE A 84 6.01 -7.48 -7.33
N ILE A 85 7.05 -8.21 -6.91
CA ILE A 85 7.51 -8.25 -5.51
C ILE A 85 7.93 -6.85 -5.04
N PHE A 86 8.70 -6.13 -5.85
CA PHE A 86 9.13 -4.78 -5.52
C PHE A 86 7.95 -3.80 -5.40
N GLN A 87 7.02 -3.84 -6.35
CA GLN A 87 5.82 -2.99 -6.33
C GLN A 87 4.92 -3.30 -5.13
N THR A 88 4.72 -4.58 -4.79
CA THR A 88 3.91 -4.98 -3.63
C THR A 88 4.54 -4.50 -2.32
N ILE A 89 5.88 -4.52 -2.17
CA ILE A 89 6.57 -3.93 -1.02
C ILE A 89 6.31 -2.42 -0.94
N ILE A 90 6.47 -1.69 -2.06
CA ILE A 90 6.24 -0.24 -2.09
C ILE A 90 4.79 0.09 -1.72
N LEU A 91 3.82 -0.64 -2.26
CA LEU A 91 2.41 -0.45 -1.91
C LEU A 91 2.14 -0.77 -0.44
N PHE A 92 2.74 -1.83 0.10
CA PHE A 92 2.63 -2.18 1.51
C PHE A 92 3.17 -1.08 2.41
N LEU A 93 4.35 -0.53 2.09
CA LEU A 93 4.94 0.62 2.81
C LEU A 93 4.05 1.86 2.73
N SER A 94 3.47 2.12 1.56
CA SER A 94 2.54 3.25 1.37
C SER A 94 1.26 3.08 2.19
N GLU A 95 0.73 1.86 2.31
CA GLU A 95 -0.46 1.55 3.08
C GLU A 95 -0.16 1.51 4.59
N CYS A 96 1.07 1.22 5.00
CA CYS A 96 1.58 1.43 6.36
C CYS A 96 1.85 2.90 6.69
N SER A 97 1.78 3.80 5.70
CA SER A 97 2.11 5.22 5.85
C SER A 97 3.53 5.46 6.39
N TRP A 98 4.48 4.63 5.96
CA TRP A 98 5.87 4.73 6.38
C TRP A 98 6.81 4.29 5.24
N PRO A 99 7.78 5.11 4.80
CA PRO A 99 8.07 6.51 5.17
C PRO A 99 7.36 7.53 4.25
N MET A 100 6.42 8.34 4.78
CA MET A 100 5.66 9.31 3.96
C MET A 100 6.52 10.38 3.29
N ALA A 101 7.61 10.84 3.92
CA ALA A 101 8.51 11.83 3.31
C ALA A 101 9.18 11.34 2.02
N PHE A 102 9.44 10.03 1.91
CA PHE A 102 9.96 9.42 0.69
C PHE A 102 8.90 9.42 -0.41
N PHE A 103 7.67 9.03 -0.08
CA PHE A 103 6.56 9.03 -1.02
C PHE A 103 6.24 10.45 -1.51
N ASP A 104 6.19 11.43 -0.61
CA ASP A 104 5.92 12.82 -0.98
C ASP A 104 6.99 13.41 -1.92
N ARG A 105 8.25 12.96 -1.81
CA ARG A 105 9.36 13.47 -2.63
C ARG A 105 9.55 12.74 -3.96
N PHE A 106 9.48 11.41 -3.95
CA PHE A 106 9.85 10.58 -5.12
C PHE A 106 8.64 9.96 -5.83
N PHE A 107 7.55 9.70 -5.10
CA PHE A 107 6.34 9.07 -5.63
C PHE A 107 5.08 9.80 -5.13
N PRO A 108 4.88 11.08 -5.50
CA PRO A 108 3.84 11.92 -4.91
C PRO A 108 2.44 11.32 -5.06
N VAL A 109 2.20 10.54 -6.12
CA VAL A 109 0.98 9.77 -6.37
C VAL A 109 0.58 8.82 -5.22
N LEU A 110 1.55 8.34 -4.43
CA LEU A 110 1.32 7.52 -3.23
C LEU A 110 1.44 8.34 -1.92
N GLY A 111 1.83 9.61 -2.03
CA GLY A 111 2.07 10.55 -0.94
C GLY A 111 0.81 11.05 -0.22
N THR A 112 1.01 11.87 0.80
CA THR A 112 -0.03 12.41 1.70
C THR A 112 -1.15 13.15 0.97
N GLN A 113 -0.83 13.82 -0.15
CA GLN A 113 -1.76 14.67 -0.91
C GLN A 113 -2.62 13.90 -1.92
N PHE A 114 -2.31 12.64 -2.19
CA PHE A 114 -3.09 11.82 -3.12
C PHE A 114 -3.98 10.83 -2.36
N GLY A 115 -5.22 10.69 -2.85
CA GLY A 115 -6.22 9.80 -2.29
C GLY A 115 -5.90 8.32 -2.46
N LEU A 116 -6.81 7.46 -2.02
CA LEU A 116 -6.71 5.99 -2.12
C LEU A 116 -6.83 5.46 -3.55
N GLY A 117 -7.21 6.33 -4.50
CA GLY A 117 -7.52 5.94 -5.88
C GLY A 117 -6.33 5.40 -6.62
N ALA A 118 -5.18 6.09 -6.53
CA ALA A 118 -3.96 5.65 -7.19
C ALA A 118 -3.45 4.32 -6.60
N LEU A 119 -3.55 4.14 -5.29
CA LEU A 119 -3.22 2.88 -4.63
C LEU A 119 -4.08 1.73 -5.15
N GLY A 120 -5.40 1.94 -5.26
CA GLY A 120 -6.32 0.95 -5.84
C GLY A 120 -5.99 0.62 -7.30
N ILE A 121 -5.61 1.60 -8.11
CA ILE A 121 -5.20 1.38 -9.51
C ILE A 121 -3.97 0.48 -9.58
N PHE A 122 -2.92 0.75 -8.78
CA PHE A 122 -1.74 -0.11 -8.76
C PHE A 122 -2.06 -1.53 -8.28
N GLN A 123 -2.93 -1.70 -7.28
CA GLN A 123 -3.40 -3.01 -6.83
C GLN A 123 -4.13 -3.77 -7.95
N CYS A 124 -5.01 -3.10 -8.69
CA CYS A 124 -5.68 -3.69 -9.85
C CYS A 124 -4.67 -4.10 -10.94
N LEU A 125 -3.73 -3.21 -11.29
CA LEU A 125 -2.74 -3.50 -12.33
C LEU A 125 -1.87 -4.72 -11.99
N ILE A 126 -1.40 -4.82 -10.75
CA ILE A 126 -0.63 -5.98 -10.28
C ILE A 126 -1.48 -7.24 -10.33
N SER A 127 -2.73 -7.17 -9.87
CA SER A 127 -3.63 -8.32 -9.84
C SER A 127 -3.94 -8.82 -11.26
N THR A 128 -4.27 -7.92 -12.18
CA THR A 128 -4.52 -8.26 -13.59
C THR A 128 -3.29 -8.85 -14.25
N GLN A 129 -2.09 -8.35 -13.92
CA GLN A 129 -0.85 -8.93 -14.43
C GLN A 129 -0.63 -10.35 -13.92
N ILE A 130 -1.02 -10.68 -12.69
CA ILE A 130 -0.92 -12.05 -12.18
C ILE A 130 -1.99 -12.95 -12.82
N LEU A 131 -3.22 -12.44 -12.95
CA LEU A 131 -4.37 -13.15 -13.55
C LEU A 131 -4.21 -13.43 -15.05
N SER A 132 -3.38 -12.65 -15.75
CA SER A 132 -3.14 -12.86 -17.19
C SER A 132 -2.21 -14.03 -17.47
N HIS A 133 -1.55 -14.59 -16.45
CA HIS A 133 -0.73 -15.80 -16.56
C HIS A 133 -1.41 -16.98 -15.87
N HIS A 134 -1.11 -18.19 -16.34
CA HIS A 134 -1.62 -19.41 -15.75
C HIS A 134 -0.91 -19.71 -14.42
N VAL A 135 -1.49 -19.27 -13.31
CA VAL A 135 -0.90 -19.43 -11.97
C VAL A 135 -1.65 -20.46 -11.13
N ASP A 136 -0.96 -20.98 -10.11
CA ASP A 136 -1.54 -21.92 -9.13
C ASP A 136 -2.76 -21.33 -8.41
N ASP A 137 -3.65 -22.20 -7.93
CA ASP A 137 -4.90 -21.82 -7.23
C ASP A 137 -4.69 -20.81 -6.10
N PHE A 138 -3.60 -20.95 -5.33
CA PHE A 138 -3.29 -20.04 -4.24
C PHE A 138 -2.97 -18.62 -4.74
N ALA A 139 -2.18 -18.51 -5.81
CA ALA A 139 -1.85 -17.22 -6.44
C ALA A 139 -3.06 -16.63 -7.17
N LEU A 140 -3.92 -17.47 -7.73
CA LEU A 140 -5.18 -17.05 -8.34
C LEU A 140 -6.12 -16.42 -7.31
N VAL A 141 -6.35 -17.10 -6.17
CA VAL A 141 -7.22 -16.58 -5.11
C VAL A 141 -6.66 -15.31 -4.49
N SER A 142 -5.35 -15.23 -4.23
CA SER A 142 -4.72 -14.03 -3.67
C SER A 142 -4.84 -12.83 -4.61
N ALA A 143 -4.66 -13.04 -5.92
CA ALA A 143 -4.75 -11.99 -6.92
C ALA A 143 -6.20 -11.54 -7.17
N PHE A 144 -7.19 -12.44 -7.18
CA PHE A 144 -8.60 -12.03 -7.21
C PHE A 144 -9.01 -11.22 -5.97
N PHE A 145 -8.51 -11.60 -4.80
CA PHE A 145 -8.76 -10.86 -3.57
C PHE A 145 -8.13 -9.46 -3.60
N LEU A 146 -6.88 -9.33 -4.06
CA LEU A 146 -6.22 -8.04 -4.27
C LEU A 146 -6.95 -7.20 -5.33
N PHE A 147 -7.46 -7.80 -6.41
CA PHE A 147 -8.22 -7.11 -7.44
C PHE A 147 -9.50 -6.50 -6.89
N ALA A 148 -10.29 -7.28 -6.13
CA ALA A 148 -11.53 -6.79 -5.53
C ALA A 148 -11.28 -5.62 -4.55
N LEU A 149 -10.22 -5.71 -3.74
CA LEU A 149 -9.81 -4.63 -2.84
C LEU A 149 -9.25 -3.42 -3.60
N GLY A 150 -8.54 -3.65 -4.71
CA GLY A 150 -8.07 -2.62 -5.62
C GLY A 150 -9.22 -1.82 -6.21
N CYS A 151 -10.27 -2.49 -6.69
CA CYS A 151 -11.50 -1.85 -7.16
C CYS A 151 -12.17 -1.04 -6.05
N LEU A 152 -12.25 -1.59 -4.84
CA LEU A 152 -12.83 -0.90 -3.68
C LEU A 152 -12.02 0.35 -3.31
N ASN A 153 -10.69 0.26 -3.24
CA ASN A 153 -9.81 1.39 -2.97
C ASN A 153 -9.86 2.43 -4.08
N MET A 154 -9.99 2.01 -5.34
CA MET A 154 -10.16 2.90 -6.48
C MET A 154 -11.48 3.69 -6.38
N LEU A 155 -12.60 3.00 -6.14
CA LEU A 155 -13.92 3.63 -5.96
C LEU A 155 -13.95 4.58 -4.77
N LEU A 156 -13.39 4.18 -3.62
CA LEU A 156 -13.26 5.05 -2.45
C LEU A 156 -12.35 6.24 -2.73
N GLY A 157 -11.31 6.05 -3.55
CA GLY A 157 -10.45 7.11 -4.05
C GLY A 157 -11.17 8.11 -4.93
N LEU A 158 -12.12 7.69 -5.76
CA LEU A 158 -12.94 8.59 -6.59
C LEU A 158 -13.99 9.32 -5.75
N ILE A 159 -14.61 8.65 -4.78
CA ILE A 159 -15.67 9.21 -3.93
C ILE A 159 -15.11 10.19 -2.90
N PHE A 160 -14.04 9.82 -2.19
CA PHE A 160 -13.48 10.61 -1.09
C PHE A 160 -12.25 11.44 -1.49
N ARG A 161 -11.67 11.20 -2.67
CA ARG A 161 -10.54 11.94 -3.25
C ARG A 161 -9.42 12.15 -2.22
N GLU A 162 -8.97 13.39 -2.05
CA GLU A 162 -7.92 13.78 -1.10
C GLU A 162 -8.36 13.65 0.37
N SER A 163 -9.66 13.75 0.66
CA SER A 163 -10.19 13.70 2.03
C SER A 163 -10.12 12.30 2.67
N ALA A 164 -9.86 11.25 1.87
CA ALA A 164 -9.84 9.87 2.34
C ALA A 164 -8.71 9.60 3.34
N LYS A 165 -7.51 10.17 3.13
CA LYS A 165 -6.37 10.00 4.04
C LYS A 165 -6.57 10.79 5.35
N ALA A 166 -7.17 11.98 5.28
CA ALA A 166 -7.53 12.78 6.47
C ALA A 166 -8.64 12.13 7.32
N LYS A 167 -9.61 11.46 6.69
CA LYS A 167 -10.69 10.71 7.37
C LYS A 167 -10.22 9.37 7.97
N ARG A 168 -9.06 8.84 7.56
CA ARG A 168 -8.41 7.65 8.16
C ARG A 168 -7.49 7.98 9.34
N SER A 169 -7.20 9.26 9.59
CA SER A 169 -6.27 9.70 10.64
C SER A 169 -6.90 9.66 12.05
N ILE A 170 -6.27 8.94 12.99
CA ILE A 170 -6.66 8.91 14.41
C ILE A 170 -6.43 10.28 15.09
N THR A 171 -5.48 11.07 14.57
CA THR A 171 -5.16 12.40 15.07
C THR A 171 -6.25 13.42 14.77
N SER A 172 -6.93 13.34 13.61
CA SER A 172 -8.10 14.20 13.33
C SER A 172 -9.30 13.84 14.21
N TRP A 173 -9.55 12.54 14.42
CA TRP A 173 -10.61 12.08 15.34
C TRP A 173 -10.37 12.51 16.79
N ARG A 174 -9.12 12.44 17.29
CA ARG A 174 -8.76 12.92 18.64
C ARG A 174 -8.74 14.46 18.75
N ALA A 175 -8.34 15.18 17.71
CA ALA A 175 -8.34 16.64 17.70
C ALA A 175 -9.78 17.20 17.68
N GLU A 176 -10.70 16.54 16.98
CA GLU A 176 -12.11 16.94 16.95
C GLU A 176 -12.86 16.51 18.21
N ALA A 177 -12.50 15.36 18.83
CA ALA A 177 -13.01 14.96 20.15
C ALA A 177 -12.63 15.96 21.26
N LYS A 178 -11.49 16.67 21.14
CA LYS A 178 -11.13 17.77 22.04
C LYS A 178 -12.02 19.00 21.88
N GLY A 179 -12.70 19.19 20.74
CA GLY A 179 -13.65 20.29 20.52
C GLY A 179 -15.03 20.07 21.16
N ILE A 180 -15.29 18.87 21.71
CA ILE A 180 -16.59 18.47 22.30
C ILE A 180 -16.53 18.49 23.84
N LEU A 181 -15.34 18.64 24.43
CA LEU A 181 -15.21 18.96 25.85
C LEU A 181 -15.46 20.46 26.00
N PRO A 182 -16.38 20.92 26.87
CA PRO A 182 -16.48 22.33 27.16
C PRO A 182 -15.12 22.75 27.69
N THR A 183 -14.41 23.58 26.93
CA THR A 183 -13.36 24.42 27.48
C THR A 183 -14.07 25.27 28.52
N SER A 184 -13.99 24.86 29.79
CA SER A 184 -14.36 25.73 30.90
C SER A 184 -13.66 27.05 30.61
N GLN A 185 -14.42 28.13 30.40
CA GLN A 185 -13.87 29.47 30.40
C GLN A 185 -13.04 29.56 31.68
N ASP A 186 -11.72 29.60 31.53
CA ASP A 186 -10.84 29.76 32.68
C ASP A 186 -11.01 31.21 33.11
N ASN A 187 -11.98 31.43 34.00
CA ASN A 187 -12.36 32.73 34.54
C ASN A 187 -11.34 33.22 35.59
N ARG A 188 -10.13 32.67 35.56
CA ARG A 188 -9.03 33.12 36.39
C ARG A 188 -8.62 34.50 35.89
N PRO A 189 -8.47 35.50 36.78
CA PRO A 189 -8.01 36.80 36.38
C PRO A 189 -6.65 36.66 35.69
N VAL A 190 -6.55 37.23 34.49
CA VAL A 190 -5.26 37.40 33.81
C VAL A 190 -4.44 38.32 34.71
N PHE A 191 -3.46 37.74 35.41
CA PHE A 191 -2.44 38.53 36.09
C PHE A 191 -1.60 39.21 35.02
N VAL A 192 -2.03 40.40 34.61
CA VAL A 192 -1.19 41.34 33.86
C VAL A 192 -0.03 41.67 34.78
N ASN A 193 1.18 41.22 34.41
CA ASN A 193 2.40 41.64 35.08
C ASN A 193 2.37 43.16 35.23
N ALA A 194 2.33 43.63 36.48
CA ALA A 194 2.39 45.04 36.80
C ALA A 194 3.64 45.63 36.14
N SER A 195 3.45 46.69 35.36
CA SER A 195 4.53 47.47 34.77
C SER A 195 5.46 47.98 35.89
N PRO A 196 6.80 47.93 35.75
CA PRO A 196 7.70 48.36 36.81
C PRO A 196 7.70 49.90 36.88
N TYR A 197 6.93 50.47 37.81
CA TYR A 197 6.86 51.92 38.04
C TYR A 197 7.98 52.45 38.95
N VAL A 198 9.15 51.79 39.01
CA VAL A 198 10.25 52.22 39.89
C VAL A 198 11.59 52.10 39.19
N SER A 199 11.95 53.11 38.38
CA SER A 199 13.35 53.28 37.96
C SER A 199 13.85 54.73 37.90
N ASN A 200 13.07 55.75 38.27
CA ASN A 200 13.49 57.15 38.07
C ASN A 200 13.63 58.00 39.35
N VAL A 201 13.85 57.40 40.53
CA VAL A 201 13.96 58.18 41.79
C VAL A 201 15.40 58.37 42.31
N PHE A 202 16.42 57.83 41.64
CA PHE A 202 17.82 58.07 42.07
C PHE A 202 18.69 58.60 40.93
N HIS A 203 18.66 59.92 40.75
CA HIS A 203 19.83 60.67 40.28
C HIS A 203 20.46 61.40 41.46
N PRO A 204 21.73 61.13 41.82
CA PRO A 204 22.47 61.99 42.73
C PRO A 204 22.94 63.26 41.98
N PRO A 205 22.94 64.43 42.63
CA PRO A 205 23.50 65.64 42.04
C PRO A 205 25.04 65.61 42.11
N ARG A 206 25.65 66.12 41.03
CA ARG A 206 27.05 66.55 40.79
C ARG A 206 28.10 66.24 41.85
#